data_AF-A0A3D9U6L1-F1
#
_entry.id   AF-A0A3D9U6L1-F1
#
_cell.length_a   1.000
_cell.length_b   1.000
_cell.length_c   1.000
_cell.angle_alpha   90.00
_cell.angle_beta   90.00
_cell.angle_gamma   90.00
#
_symmetry.space_group_name_H-M   'P 1'
#
loop_
_entity.id
_entity.type
_entity.pdbx_description
1 polymer ?
#
loop_
_entity_poly.entity_id
_entity_poly.type
_entity_poly.pdbx_seq_one_letter_code
_entity_poly.pdbx_strand_id
1 'polypeptide(L)'
;MTRQERILQLPFFENKRELAEQVLKIEREEHVYLPDQFEIKQVPPYSFGEKQAIIGRIHEFYFVSIGSSGVWKYQMFKDEMKCREFFVMLPDITDQQLAFWFNNIELLKGA
;
A
#
# COMPACT_ATOMS: atom_id res chain seq x y z
N MET A 1 19.19 -13.57 -13.22
CA MET A 1 18.18 -13.19 -12.23
C MET A 1 17.01 -12.55 -12.95
N THR A 2 15.80 -13.08 -12.78
CA THR A 2 14.58 -12.56 -13.39
C THR A 2 14.10 -11.31 -12.65
N ARG A 3 13.19 -10.54 -13.27
CA ARG A 3 12.55 -9.39 -12.63
C ARG A 3 11.77 -9.79 -11.36
N GLN A 4 11.06 -10.92 -11.43
CA GLN A 4 10.32 -11.49 -10.31
C GLN A 4 11.25 -11.82 -9.12
N GLU A 5 12.37 -12.48 -9.38
CA GLU A 5 13.36 -12.79 -8.33
C GLU A 5 13.93 -11.53 -7.69
N ARG A 6 14.20 -10.48 -8.48
CA ARG A 6 14.68 -9.20 -7.94
C ARG A 6 13.68 -8.55 -7.00
N ILE A 7 12.41 -8.44 -7.42
CA ILE A 7 11.36 -7.82 -6.60
C ILE A 7 11.16 -8.57 -5.28
N LEU A 8 11.11 -9.90 -5.33
CA LEU A 8 10.93 -10.74 -4.13
C LEU A 8 12.09 -10.65 -3.13
N GLN A 9 13.27 -10.22 -3.56
CA GLN A 9 14.47 -10.09 -2.71
C GLN A 9 14.70 -8.68 -2.17
N LEU A 10 13.86 -7.69 -2.52
CA LEU A 10 14.02 -6.34 -1.97
C LEU A 10 13.71 -6.36 -0.46
N PRO A 11 14.52 -5.69 0.38
CA PRO A 11 14.36 -5.70 1.84
C PRO A 11 12.96 -5.30 2.33
N PHE A 12 12.29 -4.39 1.62
CA PHE A 12 10.93 -3.96 1.96
C PHE A 12 9.92 -5.12 2.00
N PHE A 13 10.09 -6.12 1.13
CA PHE A 13 9.16 -7.23 0.93
C PHE A 13 9.51 -8.50 1.72
N GLU A 14 10.62 -8.54 2.47
CA GLU A 14 11.08 -9.73 3.19
C GLU A 14 9.96 -10.38 4.05
N ASN A 15 9.18 -9.55 4.75
CA ASN A 15 8.04 -9.97 5.57
C ASN A 15 6.67 -9.59 4.95
N LYS A 16 6.65 -9.25 3.66
CA LYS A 16 5.47 -8.76 2.92
C LYS A 16 5.40 -9.38 1.53
N ARG A 17 5.61 -10.69 1.43
CA ARG A 17 5.62 -11.42 0.15
C ARG A 17 4.34 -11.19 -0.66
N GLU A 18 3.19 -11.11 0.01
CA GLU A 18 1.90 -10.80 -0.61
C GLU A 18 1.93 -9.45 -1.36
N LEU A 19 2.56 -8.40 -0.80
CA LEU A 19 2.71 -7.12 -1.51
C LEU A 19 3.60 -7.24 -2.75
N ALA A 20 4.69 -8.00 -2.68
CA ALA A 20 5.58 -8.20 -3.82
C ALA A 20 4.85 -8.90 -4.98
N GLU A 21 4.05 -9.91 -4.67
CA GLU A 21 3.23 -10.62 -5.66
C GLU A 21 2.18 -9.72 -6.29
N GLN A 22 1.56 -8.83 -5.50
CA GLN A 22 0.63 -7.83 -6.02
C GLN A 22 1.32 -6.79 -6.91
N VAL A 23 2.53 -6.33 -6.56
CA VAL A 23 3.33 -5.45 -7.44
C VAL A 23 3.56 -6.14 -8.78
N LEU A 24 4.08 -7.37 -8.77
CA LEU A 24 4.36 -8.14 -10.01
C LEU A 24 3.11 -8.37 -10.85
N LYS A 25 1.94 -8.52 -10.22
CA LYS A 25 0.66 -8.58 -10.91
C LYS A 25 0.34 -7.25 -11.60
N ILE A 26 0.46 -6.14 -10.88
CA ILE A 26 0.25 -4.80 -11.44
C ILE A 26 1.22 -4.52 -12.59
N GLU A 27 2.51 -4.88 -12.48
CA GLU A 27 3.47 -4.67 -13.58
C GLU A 27 3.07 -5.40 -14.86
N ARG A 28 2.46 -6.58 -14.72
CA ARG A 28 2.04 -7.42 -15.84
C ARG A 28 0.76 -6.93 -16.48
N GLU A 29 -0.19 -6.48 -15.68
CA GLU A 29 -1.54 -6.10 -16.13
C GLU A 29 -1.61 -4.64 -16.59
N GLU A 30 -0.85 -3.75 -15.95
CA GLU A 30 -0.98 -2.30 -16.08
C GLU A 30 0.30 -1.62 -16.61
N HIS A 31 1.39 -2.37 -16.81
CA HIS A 31 2.68 -1.87 -17.30
C HIS A 31 3.29 -0.72 -16.46
N VAL A 32 2.96 -0.68 -15.16
CA VAL A 32 3.57 0.21 -14.16
C VAL A 32 4.65 -0.56 -13.41
N TYR A 33 5.87 -0.05 -13.36
CA TYR A 33 7.03 -0.79 -12.85
C TYR A 33 7.62 -0.15 -11.59
N LEU A 34 7.96 -0.96 -10.59
CA LEU A 34 8.65 -0.52 -9.38
C LEU A 34 10.17 -0.46 -9.61
N PRO A 35 10.85 0.70 -9.59
CA PRO A 35 12.30 0.73 -9.79
C PRO A 35 13.04 -0.14 -8.75
N ASP A 36 14.27 -0.57 -9.06
CA ASP A 36 15.08 -1.37 -8.12
C ASP A 36 15.50 -0.55 -6.88
N GLN A 37 15.40 0.78 -6.95
CA GLN A 37 15.58 1.72 -5.84
C GLN A 37 14.38 2.65 -5.77
N PHE A 38 13.77 2.77 -4.59
CA PHE A 38 12.61 3.61 -4.35
C PHE A 38 12.61 4.14 -2.92
N GLU A 39 11.96 5.28 -2.76
CA GLU A 39 11.62 5.79 -1.44
C GLU A 39 10.41 5.06 -0.88
N ILE A 40 10.44 4.84 0.44
CA ILE A 40 9.33 4.28 1.20
C ILE A 40 8.80 5.38 2.11
N LYS A 41 7.52 5.69 1.96
CA LYS A 41 6.80 6.62 2.82
C LYS A 41 5.67 5.88 3.50
N GLN A 42 5.47 6.11 4.79
CA GLN A 42 4.35 5.53 5.53
C GLN A 42 3.87 6.52 6.57
N VAL A 43 2.56 6.56 6.80
CA VAL A 43 2.01 7.26 7.96
C VAL A 43 2.07 6.35 9.19
N PRO A 44 2.03 6.90 10.41
CA PRO A 44 1.96 6.10 11.63
C PRO A 44 0.75 5.14 11.61
N PRO A 45 0.88 3.94 12.21
CA PRO A 45 -0.25 3.01 12.32
C PRO A 45 -1.41 3.62 13.11
N TYR A 46 -2.62 3.45 12.61
CA TYR A 46 -3.86 3.88 13.28
C TYR A 46 -4.59 2.68 13.89
N SER A 47 -4.99 2.81 15.15
CA SER A 47 -5.70 1.76 15.87
C SER A 47 -7.22 1.88 15.71
N PHE A 48 -7.86 0.76 15.41
CA PHE A 48 -9.30 0.59 15.30
C PHE A 48 -9.71 -0.61 16.15
N GLY A 49 -9.96 -0.37 17.44
CA GLY A 49 -10.11 -1.44 18.44
C GLY A 49 -8.82 -2.24 18.55
N GLU A 50 -8.89 -3.55 18.29
CA GLU A 50 -7.74 -4.47 18.30
C GLU A 50 -6.96 -4.51 16.98
N LYS A 51 -7.48 -3.85 15.94
CA LYS A 51 -6.84 -3.81 14.61
C LYS A 51 -5.99 -2.56 14.46
N GLN A 52 -4.94 -2.68 13.66
CA GLN A 52 -4.12 -1.56 13.20
C GLN A 52 -4.22 -1.46 11.68
N ALA A 53 -4.26 -0.23 11.18
CA ALA A 53 -4.24 0.08 9.77
C ALA A 53 -3.05 1.00 9.45
N ILE A 54 -2.34 0.69 8.37
CA ILE A 54 -1.19 1.46 7.87
C ILE A 54 -1.47 1.78 6.42
N ILE A 55 -1.17 3.02 6.02
CA ILE A 55 -1.10 3.39 4.62
C ILE A 55 0.31 3.88 4.31
N GLY A 56 0.83 3.47 3.16
CA GLY A 56 2.14 3.88 2.70
C GLY A 56 2.23 3.93 1.18
N ARG A 57 3.40 4.34 0.72
CA ARG A 57 3.74 4.55 -0.67
C ARG A 57 5.16 4.06 -0.92
N ILE A 58 5.34 3.35 -2.03
CA ILE A 58 6.66 3.00 -2.58
C ILE A 58 6.69 3.45 -4.05
N HIS A 59 7.58 4.38 -4.39
CA HIS A 59 7.57 5.01 -5.72
C HIS A 59 6.18 5.57 -6.09
N GLU A 60 5.51 5.09 -7.15
CA GLU A 60 4.15 5.49 -7.53
C GLU A 60 3.07 4.63 -6.86
N PHE A 61 3.43 3.47 -6.33
CA PHE A 61 2.50 2.52 -5.74
C PHE A 61 2.10 2.94 -4.34
N TYR A 62 0.83 2.79 -4.03
CA TYR A 62 0.28 2.96 -2.69
C TYR A 62 -0.09 1.61 -2.11
N PHE A 63 -0.03 1.46 -0.79
CA PHE A 63 -0.48 0.25 -0.13
C PHE A 63 -1.23 0.54 1.16
N VAL A 64 -2.20 -0.31 1.46
CA VAL A 64 -2.90 -0.36 2.73
C VAL A 64 -2.61 -1.71 3.39
N SER A 65 -2.31 -1.68 4.69
CA SER A 65 -2.10 -2.87 5.49
C SER A 65 -3.05 -2.85 6.67
N ILE A 66 -3.74 -3.95 6.93
CA ILE A 66 -4.61 -4.09 8.11
C ILE A 66 -4.20 -5.35 8.85
N GLY A 67 -3.99 -5.25 10.15
CA GLY A 67 -3.56 -6.40 10.94
C GLY A 67 -3.94 -6.31 12.40
N SER A 68 -3.74 -7.41 13.10
CA SER A 68 -3.85 -7.53 14.56
C SER A 68 -2.95 -8.67 15.01
N SER A 69 -2.26 -8.51 16.15
CA SER A 69 -1.55 -9.60 16.83
C SER A 69 -0.67 -10.47 15.91
N GLY A 70 0.11 -9.81 15.04
CA GLY A 70 1.12 -10.47 14.17
C GLY A 70 0.61 -10.94 12.81
N VAL A 71 -0.70 -10.93 12.54
CA VAL A 71 -1.26 -11.24 11.22
C VAL A 71 -1.64 -9.96 10.51
N TRP A 72 -1.06 -9.75 9.32
CA TRP A 72 -1.30 -8.59 8.48
C TRP A 72 -1.82 -9.05 7.12
N LYS A 73 -2.81 -8.32 6.62
CA LYS A 73 -3.29 -8.37 5.24
C LYS A 73 -2.85 -7.11 4.53
N TYR A 74 -2.55 -7.24 3.26
CA TYR A 74 -2.00 -6.15 2.47
C TYR A 74 -2.74 -5.97 1.17
N GLN A 75 -2.88 -4.72 0.73
CA GLN A 75 -3.42 -4.37 -0.57
C GLN A 75 -2.52 -3.32 -1.22
N MET A 76 -2.01 -3.63 -2.41
CA MET A 76 -1.24 -2.73 -3.27
C MET A 76 -2.17 -2.06 -4.29
N PHE A 77 -1.86 -0.82 -4.62
CA PHE A 77 -2.53 0.01 -5.61
C PHE A 77 -1.47 0.62 -6.53
N LYS A 78 -1.76 0.67 -7.83
CA LYS A 78 -0.82 1.17 -8.83
C LYS A 78 -0.47 2.65 -8.64
N ASP A 79 -1.43 3.42 -8.13
CA ASP A 79 -1.33 4.86 -7.97
C ASP A 79 -2.27 5.35 -6.84
N GLU A 80 -2.19 6.65 -6.59
CA GLU A 80 -3.02 7.38 -5.64
C GLU A 80 -4.52 7.25 -5.96
N MET A 81 -4.89 7.36 -7.24
CA MET A 81 -6.28 7.36 -7.68
C MET A 81 -6.95 6.03 -7.32
N LYS A 82 -6.27 4.91 -7.57
CA LYS A 82 -6.74 3.57 -7.19
C LYS A 82 -6.79 3.36 -5.69
N CYS A 83 -5.86 3.94 -4.95
CA CYS A 83 -5.90 3.90 -3.49
C CYS A 83 -7.10 4.68 -2.93
N ARG A 84 -7.40 5.86 -3.48
CA ARG A 84 -8.58 6.65 -3.10
C ARG A 84 -9.88 5.94 -3.47
N GLU A 85 -9.95 5.37 -4.67
CA GLU A 85 -11.11 4.61 -5.16
C GLU A 85 -11.46 3.48 -4.20
N PHE A 86 -10.46 2.76 -3.67
CA PHE A 86 -10.66 1.72 -2.66
C PHE A 86 -11.42 2.23 -1.43
N PHE A 87 -11.03 3.37 -0.85
CA PHE A 87 -11.71 3.92 0.32
C PHE A 87 -13.12 4.40 0.00
N VAL A 88 -13.36 4.98 -1.18
CA VAL A 88 -14.70 5.39 -1.63
C VAL A 88 -15.63 4.18 -1.77
N MET A 89 -15.10 3.03 -2.18
CA MET A 89 -15.86 1.80 -2.34
C MET A 89 -16.09 1.02 -1.03
N LEU A 90 -15.54 1.47 0.10
CA LEU A 90 -15.78 0.79 1.37
C LEU A 90 -17.24 0.96 1.80
N PRO A 91 -17.94 -0.14 2.12
CA PRO A 91 -19.32 -0.05 2.61
C PRO A 91 -19.33 0.71 3.93
N ASP A 92 -20.37 1.54 4.12
CA ASP A 92 -20.63 2.28 5.35
C ASP A 92 -19.53 3.25 5.79
N ILE A 93 -18.58 3.59 4.90
CA ILE A 93 -17.59 4.63 5.20
C ILE A 93 -18.27 5.99 5.31
N THR A 94 -17.98 6.70 6.40
CA THR A 94 -18.47 8.06 6.59
C THR A 94 -17.59 9.08 5.86
N ASP A 95 -18.15 10.23 5.50
CA ASP A 95 -17.38 11.33 4.89
C ASP A 95 -16.17 11.75 5.75
N GLN A 96 -16.32 11.70 7.09
CA GLN A 96 -15.23 12.01 8.02
C GLN A 96 -14.09 10.98 7.94
N GLN A 97 -14.43 9.68 7.85
CA GLN A 97 -13.43 8.62 7.68
C GLN A 97 -12.77 8.69 6.31
N LEU A 98 -13.53 9.00 5.27
CA LEU A 98 -12.99 9.19 3.92
C LEU A 98 -12.01 10.37 3.88
N ALA A 99 -12.39 11.52 4.44
CA ALA A 99 -11.53 12.69 4.56
C ALA A 99 -10.26 12.39 5.36
N PHE A 100 -10.37 11.62 6.45
CA PHE A 100 -9.23 11.15 7.23
C PHE A 100 -8.24 10.35 6.37
N TRP A 101 -8.71 9.38 5.58
CA TRP A 101 -7.84 8.59 4.73
C TRP A 101 -7.23 9.40 3.58
N PHE A 102 -8.01 10.30 2.98
CA PHE A 102 -7.52 11.16 1.92
C PHE A 102 -6.42 12.11 2.40
N ASN A 103 -6.57 12.67 3.60
CA ASN A 103 -5.51 13.48 4.21
C ASN A 103 -4.23 12.67 4.40
N ASN A 104 -4.33 11.42 4.84
CA ASN A 104 -3.17 10.53 4.97
C ASN A 104 -2.52 10.19 3.62
N ILE A 105 -3.32 10.00 2.57
CA ILE A 105 -2.82 9.82 1.20
C ILE A 105 -2.04 11.06 0.73
N GLU A 106 -2.54 12.26 1.03
CA GLU A 106 -1.86 13.51 0.69
C GLU A 106 -0.53 13.69 1.44
N LEU A 107 -0.45 13.27 2.70
CA LEU A 107 0.82 13.29 3.45
C LEU A 107 1.90 12.42 2.80
N LEU A 108 1.53 11.38 2.07
CA LEU A 108 2.47 10.52 1.34
C LEU A 108 2.96 11.14 0.02
N LYS A 109 2.33 12.21 -0.46
CA LYS A 109 2.85 13.01 -1.58
C LYS A 109 3.97 13.93 -1.14
N GLY A 110 3.78 14.60 -0.01
CA GLY A 110 4.68 15.61 0.52
C GLY A 110 5.83 15.02 1.33
N ALA A 111 6.96 14.75 0.67
CA ALA A 111 8.32 14.78 1.24
C ALA A 111 9.35 14.71 0.11
#